data_AF-F8CDK5-F1
#
_entry.id   AF-F8CDK5-F1
#
_cell.length_a   1.000
_cell.length_b   1.000
_cell.length_c   1.000
_cell.angle_alpha   90.00
_cell.angle_beta   90.00
_cell.angle_gamma   90.00
#
_symmetry.space_group_name_H-M   'P 1'
#
loop_
_entity.id
_entity.type
_entity.pdbx_description
1 polymer ?
#
loop_
_entity_poly.entity_id
_entity_poly.type
_entity_poly.pdbx_seq_one_letter_code
_entity_poly.pdbx_strand_id
1 'polypeptide(L)'
;MAWYVNDLSVGGQFASEREFWLEIEKILELRAKAPALRDKLFVSRHLKERLVTGAITIRAALDRLSSSNLRRQTLNWLASAGPFWDDVRQTAIDDYFEHEGYDVTNQGLGEAARRGMSGTDARSFSFEKCQTPDSSRTPLLVQHGLQESPLGSVSVLNDCGVEKLRAALMMSLPPPKNWGEAIPRLRLRFSRLQISAEIEAILDREPYSYHVFQRAMELLGVLQQFLESHDAQGNSTEQTQAILSSYFQRGNGLFSDESNENKVKFRSELTFPDPENNSLRIFCPWHGKIRSPQYRIHFLWPPATGVTKIKVVYLGPKITKK
;
A
#
# COMPACT_ATOMS: atom_id res chain seq x y z
N MET A 1 6.18 -10.21 12.44
CA MET A 1 6.67 -9.33 11.37
C MET A 1 6.98 -7.91 11.81
N ALA A 2 8.17 -7.45 11.44
CA ALA A 2 8.62 -6.06 11.41
C ALA A 2 9.45 -5.83 10.13
N TRP A 3 9.63 -4.57 9.73
CA TRP A 3 10.41 -4.17 8.57
C TRP A 3 11.57 -3.28 8.98
N TYR A 4 12.71 -3.47 8.34
CA TYR A 4 13.92 -2.68 8.54
C TYR A 4 14.29 -2.04 7.20
N VAL A 5 14.40 -0.72 7.16
CA VAL A 5 14.76 0.00 5.94
C VAL A 5 16.20 -0.34 5.57
N ASN A 6 16.40 -0.85 4.36
CA ASN A 6 17.70 -1.13 3.79
C ASN A 6 18.37 0.19 3.38
N ASP A 7 19.36 0.65 4.14
CA ASP A 7 20.08 1.89 3.86
C ASP A 7 20.78 1.86 2.49
N LEU A 8 21.21 0.69 2.01
CA LEU A 8 21.80 0.54 0.67
C LEU A 8 20.81 0.87 -0.46
N SER A 9 19.50 0.72 -0.20
CA SER A 9 18.47 1.09 -1.17
C SER A 9 18.36 2.59 -1.42
N VAL A 10 19.11 3.42 -0.70
CA VAL A 10 19.25 4.86 -0.96
C VAL A 10 20.73 5.16 -1.21
N GLY A 11 21.09 5.36 -2.47
CA GLY A 11 22.50 5.46 -2.90
C GLY A 11 22.74 6.50 -3.99
N GLY A 12 21.86 7.49 -4.13
CA GLY A 12 21.97 8.55 -5.13
C GLY A 12 21.20 8.28 -6.41
N GLN A 13 20.29 7.29 -6.41
CA GLN A 13 19.62 6.81 -7.62
C GLN A 13 18.53 7.74 -8.17
N PHE A 14 18.06 8.70 -7.37
CA PHE A 14 16.96 9.57 -7.79
C PHE A 14 17.48 10.66 -8.73
N ALA A 15 16.78 10.89 -9.84
CA ALA A 15 17.13 11.96 -10.78
C ALA A 15 16.97 13.36 -10.17
N SER A 16 16.11 13.49 -9.14
CA SER A 16 15.91 14.73 -8.40
C SER A 16 15.43 14.48 -6.98
N GLU A 17 15.60 15.46 -6.10
CA GLU A 17 15.02 15.45 -4.75
C GLU A 17 13.50 15.26 -4.78
N ARG A 18 12.83 15.81 -5.80
CA ARG A 18 11.37 15.69 -5.98
C ARG A 18 10.92 14.25 -6.13
N GLU A 19 11.66 13.42 -6.86
CA GLU A 19 11.29 12.01 -7.04
C GLU A 19 11.33 11.24 -5.72
N PHE A 20 12.36 11.49 -4.92
CA PHE A 20 12.48 10.92 -3.58
C PHE A 20 11.35 11.37 -2.67
N TRP A 21 11.00 12.66 -2.70
CA TRP A 21 9.89 13.17 -1.89
C TRP A 21 8.54 12.56 -2.26
N LEU A 22 8.28 12.32 -3.55
CA LEU A 22 7.08 11.60 -3.99
C LEU A 22 7.04 10.17 -3.44
N GLU A 23 8.17 9.51 -3.26
CA GLU A 23 8.23 8.18 -2.66
C GLU A 23 8.03 8.23 -1.14
N ILE A 24 8.67 9.18 -0.45
CA ILE A 24 8.49 9.40 0.99
C ILE A 24 7.03 9.74 1.32
N GLU A 25 6.37 10.57 0.52
CA GLU A 25 4.94 10.90 0.70
C GLU A 25 4.07 9.64 0.66
N LYS A 26 4.30 8.74 -0.30
CA LYS A 26 3.57 7.45 -0.40
C LYS A 26 3.81 6.58 0.84
N ILE A 27 5.04 6.53 1.35
CA ILE A 27 5.36 5.75 2.56
C ILE A 27 4.69 6.37 3.79
N LEU A 28 4.76 7.69 3.96
CA LEU A 28 4.14 8.39 5.07
C LEU A 28 2.62 8.26 5.05
N GLU A 29 2.00 8.36 3.87
CA GLU A 29 0.56 8.09 3.69
C GLU A 29 0.22 6.66 4.11
N LEU A 30 1.03 5.67 3.72
CA LEU A 30 0.84 4.28 4.11
C LEU A 30 1.00 4.10 5.63
N ARG A 31 2.01 4.70 6.25
CA ARG A 31 2.23 4.67 7.71
C ARG A 31 1.08 5.34 8.47
N ALA A 32 0.55 6.44 7.97
CA ALA A 32 -0.58 7.13 8.58
C ALA A 32 -1.85 6.25 8.60
N LYS A 33 -2.05 5.44 7.56
CA LYS A 33 -3.19 4.51 7.44
C LYS A 33 -2.98 3.17 8.17
N ALA A 34 -1.73 2.81 8.47
CA ALA A 34 -1.38 1.51 9.04
C ALA A 34 -0.51 1.67 10.30
N PRO A 35 -1.13 1.63 11.50
CA PRO A 35 -0.39 1.70 12.78
C PRO A 35 0.75 0.68 12.87
N ALA A 36 0.56 -0.53 12.33
CA ALA A 36 1.60 -1.54 12.28
C ALA A 36 2.88 -1.10 11.56
N LEU A 37 2.78 -0.31 10.47
CA LEU A 37 3.96 0.24 9.79
C LEU A 37 4.49 1.49 10.47
N ARG A 38 3.63 2.31 11.07
CA ARG A 38 4.08 3.43 11.89
C ARG A 38 5.04 2.96 12.98
N ASP A 39 4.69 1.84 13.62
CA ASP A 39 5.36 1.35 14.83
C ASP A 39 6.40 0.24 14.55
N LYS A 40 6.39 -0.38 13.35
CA LYS A 40 7.29 -1.50 13.00
C LYS A 40 8.04 -1.36 11.67
N LEU A 41 8.04 -0.19 11.04
CA LEU A 41 8.96 0.14 9.95
C LEU A 41 10.14 0.92 10.52
N PHE A 42 11.17 0.19 10.91
CA PHE A 42 12.36 0.71 11.57
C PHE A 42 13.36 1.28 10.58
N VAL A 43 14.03 2.35 10.99
CA VAL A 43 15.10 3.01 10.24
C VAL A 43 16.38 3.03 11.06
N SER A 44 17.54 3.15 10.41
CA SER A 44 18.78 3.46 11.12
C SER A 44 18.84 4.96 11.45
N ARG A 45 19.57 5.33 12.51
CA ARG A 45 19.85 6.75 12.81
C ARG A 45 20.73 7.44 11.75
N HIS A 46 21.45 6.65 10.96
CA HIS A 46 22.38 7.09 9.92
C HIS A 46 21.73 7.21 8.53
N LEU A 47 20.50 6.72 8.35
CA LEU A 47 19.80 6.77 7.06
C LEU A 47 19.75 8.20 6.49
N LYS A 48 19.61 9.22 7.35
CA LYS A 48 19.58 10.64 6.96
C LYS A 48 20.87 11.13 6.25
N GLU A 49 21.97 10.39 6.37
CA GLU A 49 23.27 10.70 5.77
C GLU A 49 23.41 10.08 4.37
N ARG A 50 22.51 9.16 3.99
CA ARG A 50 22.51 8.54 2.66
C ARG A 50 22.19 9.55 1.55
N LEU A 51 22.78 9.30 0.39
CA LEU A 51 22.62 10.12 -0.81
C LEU A 51 21.27 9.84 -1.48
N VAL A 52 20.47 10.88 -1.68
CA VAL A 52 19.23 10.85 -2.47
C VAL A 52 19.55 10.96 -3.95
N THR A 53 20.37 11.96 -4.30
CA THR A 53 20.98 12.13 -5.62
C THR A 53 22.49 11.95 -5.50
N GLY A 54 23.24 11.94 -6.59
CA GLY A 54 24.70 11.76 -6.56
C GLY A 54 25.49 12.75 -5.69
N ALA A 55 24.90 13.85 -5.22
CA ALA A 55 25.58 14.86 -4.40
C ALA A 55 24.81 15.31 -3.15
N ILE A 56 23.54 14.91 -3.00
CA ILE A 56 22.64 15.49 -1.98
C ILE A 56 22.19 14.39 -1.04
N THR A 57 22.45 14.57 0.25
CA THR A 57 21.99 13.64 1.30
C THR A 57 20.51 13.87 1.64
N ILE A 58 19.87 12.88 2.28
CA ILE A 58 18.49 13.02 2.79
C ILE A 58 18.37 14.25 3.69
N ARG A 59 19.34 14.47 4.59
CA ARG A 59 19.35 15.64 5.48
C ARG A 59 19.41 16.95 4.69
N ALA A 60 20.32 17.07 3.72
CA ALA A 60 20.44 18.28 2.91
C ALA A 60 19.17 18.54 2.09
N ALA A 61 18.54 17.48 1.55
CA ALA A 61 17.27 17.60 0.86
C ALA A 61 16.13 18.04 1.81
N LEU A 62 16.10 17.54 3.05
CA LEU A 62 15.10 17.93 4.05
C LEU A 62 15.16 19.43 4.39
N ASP A 63 16.35 20.01 4.43
CA ASP A 63 16.53 21.43 4.73
C ASP A 63 16.06 22.34 3.59
N ARG A 64 16.02 21.81 2.36
CA ARG A 64 15.53 22.50 1.16
C ARG A 64 14.03 22.30 0.91
N LEU A 65 13.39 21.41 1.66
CA LEU A 65 11.99 21.06 1.45
C LEU A 65 11.06 22.19 1.90
N SER A 66 10.32 22.77 0.94
CA SER A 66 9.41 23.89 1.21
C SER A 66 8.13 23.48 1.97
N SER A 67 7.71 22.22 1.83
CA SER A 67 6.51 21.71 2.52
C SER A 67 6.80 21.50 4.01
N SER A 68 6.36 22.43 4.85
CA SER A 68 6.54 22.36 6.31
C SER A 68 5.92 21.11 6.93
N ASN A 69 4.77 20.69 6.41
CA ASN A 69 4.07 19.51 6.88
C ASN A 69 4.85 18.23 6.54
N LEU A 70 5.26 18.05 5.28
CA LEU A 70 6.05 16.89 4.85
C LEU A 70 7.39 16.86 5.59
N ARG A 71 8.09 18.00 5.68
CA ARG A 71 9.35 18.11 6.42
C ARG A 71 9.20 17.65 7.87
N ARG A 72 8.16 18.09 8.58
CA ARG A 72 7.90 17.67 9.97
C ARG A 72 7.62 16.17 10.07
N GLN A 73 6.79 15.62 9.20
CA GLN A 73 6.47 14.18 9.22
C GLN A 73 7.70 13.31 8.94
N THR A 74 8.51 13.71 7.94
CA THR A 74 9.74 12.99 7.61
C THR A 74 10.79 13.11 8.71
N LEU A 75 10.99 14.30 9.30
CA LEU A 75 11.92 14.48 10.43
C LEU A 75 11.51 13.62 11.62
N ASN A 76 10.22 13.60 11.96
CA ASN A 76 9.70 12.74 13.02
C ASN A 76 10.06 11.27 12.77
N TRP A 77 9.94 10.79 11.55
CA TRP A 77 10.24 9.40 11.24
C TRP A 77 11.75 9.09 11.12
N LEU A 78 12.46 9.83 10.27
CA LEU A 78 13.84 9.50 9.87
C LEU A 78 14.91 10.06 10.80
N ALA A 79 14.58 11.02 11.68
CA ALA A 79 15.59 11.78 12.42
C ALA A 79 15.34 11.89 13.92
N SER A 80 14.11 12.11 14.39
CA SER A 80 13.85 12.43 15.81
C SER A 80 13.10 11.37 16.61
N ALA A 81 11.98 10.82 16.11
CA ALA A 81 11.14 9.90 16.87
C ALA A 81 11.25 8.43 16.43
N GLY A 82 11.59 8.16 15.17
CA GLY A 82 11.77 6.80 14.67
C GLY A 82 10.46 6.12 14.26
N PRO A 83 10.36 4.78 14.41
CA PRO A 83 11.17 3.94 15.30
C PRO A 83 12.58 3.65 14.76
N PHE A 84 13.58 3.68 15.63
CA PHE A 84 14.98 3.36 15.30
C PHE A 84 15.31 1.93 15.71
N TRP A 85 15.85 1.12 14.80
CA TRP A 85 16.24 -0.24 15.18
C TRP A 85 17.46 -0.25 16.09
N ASP A 86 18.29 0.81 16.03
CA ASP A 86 19.46 1.00 16.89
C ASP A 86 19.10 0.85 18.39
N ASP A 87 17.91 1.30 18.78
CA ASP A 87 17.42 1.29 20.17
C ASP A 87 17.00 -0.11 20.65
N VAL A 88 16.74 -1.03 19.71
CA VAL A 88 16.23 -2.38 19.95
C VAL A 88 17.08 -3.44 19.26
N ARG A 89 18.35 -3.11 18.97
CA ARG A 89 19.27 -3.93 18.21
C ARG A 89 19.38 -5.34 18.79
N GLN A 90 19.19 -6.34 17.94
CA GLN A 90 19.38 -7.74 18.34
C GLN A 90 20.88 -8.03 18.47
N THR A 91 21.28 -8.78 19.49
CA THR A 91 22.66 -9.28 19.61
C THR A 91 22.87 -10.48 18.70
N ALA A 92 24.07 -10.57 18.12
CA ALA A 92 24.53 -11.72 17.36
C ALA A 92 25.97 -12.06 17.79
N ILE A 93 26.31 -13.35 17.79
CA ILE A 93 27.70 -13.79 17.93
C ILE A 93 28.40 -13.50 16.61
N ASP A 94 29.66 -13.05 16.65
CA ASP A 94 30.43 -12.66 15.47
C ASP A 94 29.66 -11.66 14.59
N ASP A 95 29.30 -10.53 15.18
CA ASP A 95 28.40 -9.50 14.65
C ASP A 95 29.00 -8.71 13.48
N TYR A 96 29.22 -9.41 12.38
CA TYR A 96 29.64 -8.87 11.10
C TYR A 96 28.75 -9.44 9.99
N PHE A 97 28.19 -8.56 9.18
CA PHE A 97 27.26 -8.91 8.12
C PHE A 97 27.57 -8.16 6.83
N GLU A 98 27.58 -8.89 5.71
CA GLU A 98 27.86 -8.35 4.38
C GLU A 98 26.77 -8.73 3.39
N HIS A 99 26.49 -7.84 2.43
CA HIS A 99 25.63 -8.12 1.29
C HIS A 99 26.29 -7.61 0.01
N GLU A 100 26.61 -8.50 -0.93
CA GLU A 100 27.22 -8.17 -2.22
C GLU A 100 28.48 -7.27 -2.11
N GLY A 101 29.36 -7.53 -1.12
CA GLY A 101 30.57 -6.73 -0.90
C GLY A 101 30.36 -5.48 -0.03
N TYR A 102 29.12 -5.19 0.40
CA TYR A 102 28.82 -4.05 1.26
C TYR A 102 28.64 -4.49 2.71
N ASP A 103 29.34 -3.85 3.63
CA ASP A 103 29.12 -4.01 5.08
C ASP A 103 27.72 -3.47 5.45
N VAL A 104 26.84 -4.38 5.85
CA VAL A 104 25.47 -4.09 6.28
C VAL A 104 25.27 -4.29 7.77
N THR A 105 26.36 -4.52 8.53
CA THR A 105 26.34 -4.76 9.97
C THR A 105 25.52 -3.69 10.67
N ASN A 106 25.86 -2.41 10.49
CA ASN A 106 25.15 -1.30 11.14
C ASN A 106 24.05 -0.69 10.27
N GLN A 107 23.32 -1.53 9.52
CA GLN A 107 22.25 -1.11 8.63
C GLN A 107 20.98 -1.94 8.87
N GLY A 108 19.84 -1.46 8.38
CA GLY A 108 18.58 -2.18 8.56
C GLY A 108 18.58 -3.59 7.94
N LEU A 109 19.31 -3.81 6.84
CA LEU A 109 19.45 -5.14 6.24
C LEU A 109 20.19 -6.13 7.16
N GLY A 110 21.28 -5.70 7.81
CA GLY A 110 21.99 -6.52 8.79
C GLY A 110 21.13 -6.81 10.02
N GLU A 111 20.36 -5.83 10.51
CA GLU A 111 19.43 -6.07 11.62
C GLU A 111 18.32 -7.08 11.25
N ALA A 112 17.79 -7.00 10.03
CA ALA A 112 16.84 -8.01 9.54
C ALA A 112 17.47 -9.41 9.50
N ALA A 113 18.74 -9.52 9.08
CA ALA A 113 19.48 -10.78 9.07
C ALA A 113 19.70 -11.33 10.49
N ARG A 114 20.14 -10.51 11.46
CA ARG A 114 20.29 -10.91 12.87
C ARG A 114 18.99 -11.51 13.44
N ARG A 115 17.87 -10.85 13.16
CA ARG A 115 16.56 -11.32 13.61
C ARG A 115 16.15 -12.61 12.92
N GLY A 116 16.44 -12.74 11.63
CA GLY A 116 16.26 -13.98 10.88
C GLY A 116 17.02 -15.16 11.50
N MET A 117 18.28 -14.97 11.89
CA MET A 117 19.06 -16.01 12.60
C MET A 117 18.46 -16.41 13.95
N SER A 118 17.76 -15.47 14.60
CA SER A 118 17.08 -15.67 15.87
C SER A 118 15.68 -16.30 15.73
N GLY A 119 15.27 -16.65 14.51
CA GLY A 119 13.93 -17.14 14.19
C GLY A 119 12.84 -16.08 14.28
N THR A 120 13.19 -14.80 14.37
CA THR A 120 12.23 -13.69 14.40
C THR A 120 11.87 -13.29 12.97
N ASP A 121 10.57 -13.25 12.70
CA ASP A 121 10.01 -12.81 11.42
C ASP A 121 10.28 -11.31 11.16
N ALA A 122 11.32 -11.06 10.37
CA ALA A 122 11.85 -9.75 10.00
C ALA A 122 12.07 -9.68 8.49
N ARG A 123 11.71 -8.53 7.90
CA ARG A 123 11.84 -8.26 6.46
C ARG A 123 12.65 -6.99 6.25
N SER A 124 13.26 -6.89 5.08
CA SER A 124 13.87 -5.67 4.59
C SER A 124 12.85 -4.86 3.79
N PHE A 125 12.88 -3.53 3.89
CA PHE A 125 12.19 -2.62 2.98
C PHE A 125 13.23 -1.84 2.17
N SER A 126 13.05 -1.80 0.85
CA SER A 126 13.95 -1.07 -0.05
C SER A 126 13.17 -0.02 -0.84
N PHE A 127 13.75 1.16 -1.02
CA PHE A 127 13.24 2.18 -1.94
C PHE A 127 13.35 1.71 -3.39
N GLU A 128 12.47 2.21 -4.25
CA GLU A 128 12.50 1.90 -5.68
C GLU A 128 13.76 2.47 -6.35
N LYS A 129 14.03 1.97 -7.56
CA LYS A 129 15.09 2.45 -8.47
C LYS A 129 16.53 2.23 -7.99
N CYS A 130 16.78 1.56 -6.87
CA CYS A 130 18.14 1.18 -6.49
C CYS A 130 18.61 -0.01 -7.33
N GLN A 131 19.64 0.22 -8.16
CA GLN A 131 20.20 -0.78 -9.08
C GLN A 131 21.48 -1.45 -8.54
N THR A 132 22.17 -0.83 -7.59
CA THR A 132 23.45 -1.33 -7.06
C THR A 132 23.57 -1.08 -5.55
N PRO A 133 23.52 -2.13 -4.70
CA PRO A 133 23.12 -3.50 -5.06
C PRO A 133 21.67 -3.56 -5.55
N ASP A 134 21.34 -4.57 -6.37
CA ASP A 134 20.00 -4.72 -6.94
C ASP A 134 18.98 -5.06 -5.83
N SER A 135 18.39 -3.99 -5.29
CA SER A 135 17.43 -4.07 -4.20
C SER A 135 16.02 -4.44 -4.70
N SER A 136 15.83 -4.71 -6.00
CA SER A 136 14.55 -5.23 -6.52
C SER A 136 14.39 -6.74 -6.29
N ARG A 137 15.49 -7.44 -6.02
CA ARG A 137 15.53 -8.88 -5.76
C ARG A 137 14.95 -9.22 -4.39
N THR A 138 14.34 -10.41 -4.31
CA THR A 138 13.85 -10.98 -3.06
C THR A 138 13.90 -12.51 -3.14
N PRO A 139 14.49 -13.22 -2.16
CA PRO A 139 15.19 -12.70 -0.98
C PRO A 139 16.54 -12.03 -1.31
N LEU A 140 17.03 -11.17 -0.41
CA LEU A 140 18.41 -10.70 -0.37
C LEU A 140 19.24 -11.65 0.49
N LEU A 141 20.40 -12.07 0.00
CA LEU A 141 21.30 -12.97 0.73
C LEU A 141 22.32 -12.14 1.52
N VAL A 142 22.31 -12.30 2.84
CA VAL A 142 23.27 -11.63 3.75
C VAL A 142 24.24 -12.67 4.28
N GLN A 143 25.54 -12.43 4.10
CA GLN A 143 26.61 -13.26 4.66
C GLN A 143 26.87 -12.86 6.12
N HIS A 144 27.04 -13.85 6.98
CA HIS A 144 27.42 -13.69 8.39
C HIS A 144 28.86 -14.13 8.57
N GLY A 145 29.66 -13.34 9.29
CA GLY A 145 31.11 -13.53 9.41
C GLY A 145 31.90 -12.88 8.27
N LEU A 146 33.21 -12.78 8.45
CA LEU A 146 34.12 -12.13 7.50
C LEU A 146 34.10 -12.82 6.13
N GLN A 147 34.45 -12.09 5.07
CA GLN A 147 34.43 -12.63 3.71
C GLN A 147 35.39 -13.82 3.54
N GLU A 148 36.55 -13.74 4.18
CA GLU A 148 37.57 -14.78 4.25
C GLU A 148 37.23 -15.94 5.20
N SER A 149 36.24 -15.77 6.07
CA SER A 149 35.81 -16.78 7.06
C SER A 149 34.29 -16.72 7.30
N PRO A 150 33.47 -17.08 6.28
CA PRO A 150 32.02 -17.06 6.42
C PRO A 150 31.56 -18.06 7.48
N LEU A 151 30.69 -17.60 8.37
CA LEU A 151 30.00 -18.43 9.35
C LEU A 151 28.67 -18.97 8.81
N GLY A 152 28.07 -18.26 7.86
CA GLY A 152 26.85 -18.69 7.18
C GLY A 152 26.23 -17.60 6.32
N SER A 153 25.02 -17.86 5.87
CA SER A 153 24.22 -16.87 5.14
C SER A 153 22.75 -16.92 5.56
N VAL A 154 22.09 -15.77 5.45
CA VAL A 154 20.71 -15.56 5.88
C VAL A 154 19.94 -14.99 4.71
N SER A 155 18.85 -15.66 4.33
CA SER A 155 17.93 -15.14 3.31
C SER A 155 16.92 -14.18 3.94
N VAL A 156 16.99 -12.90 3.56
CA VAL A 156 16.09 -11.85 4.05
C VAL A 156 15.07 -11.50 2.97
N LEU A 157 13.78 -11.67 3.25
CA LEU A 157 12.74 -11.22 2.32
C LEU A 157 12.76 -9.69 2.24
N ASN A 158 12.83 -9.16 1.02
CA ASN A 158 12.87 -7.73 0.75
C ASN A 158 11.61 -7.28 0.01
N ASP A 159 10.95 -6.25 0.56
CA ASP A 159 9.79 -5.61 -0.02
C ASP A 159 10.24 -4.30 -0.71
N CYS A 160 10.54 -4.40 -2.01
CA CYS A 160 10.99 -3.26 -2.80
C CYS A 160 9.81 -2.41 -3.28
N GLY A 161 9.77 -1.16 -2.85
CA GLY A 161 8.72 -0.19 -3.18
C GLY A 161 7.46 -0.30 -2.33
N VAL A 162 6.70 0.80 -2.30
CA VAL A 162 5.55 1.00 -1.39
C VAL A 162 4.45 -0.03 -1.62
N GLU A 163 4.24 -0.46 -2.87
CA GLU A 163 3.18 -1.42 -3.19
C GLU A 163 3.52 -2.84 -2.74
N LYS A 164 4.80 -3.25 -2.78
CA LYS A 164 5.24 -4.52 -2.18
C LYS A 164 5.15 -4.48 -0.67
N LEU A 165 5.55 -3.37 -0.04
CA LEU A 165 5.38 -3.16 1.40
C LEU A 165 3.91 -3.25 1.82
N ARG A 166 3.02 -2.58 1.08
CA ARG A 166 1.56 -2.65 1.29
C ARG A 166 1.05 -4.09 1.16
N ALA A 167 1.48 -4.82 0.14
CA ALA A 167 1.07 -6.21 -0.07
C ALA A 167 1.54 -7.11 1.09
N ALA A 168 2.80 -7.00 1.50
CA ALA A 168 3.37 -7.75 2.62
C ALA A 168 2.63 -7.44 3.93
N LEU A 169 2.36 -6.16 4.21
CA LEU A 169 1.54 -5.75 5.34
C LEU A 169 0.18 -6.45 5.32
N MET A 170 -0.53 -6.38 4.18
CA MET A 170 -1.85 -6.99 4.04
C MET A 170 -1.85 -8.50 4.28
N MET A 171 -0.80 -9.21 3.85
CA MET A 171 -0.63 -10.64 4.10
C MET A 171 -0.35 -10.97 5.56
N SER A 172 0.26 -10.05 6.31
CA SER A 172 0.57 -10.23 7.74
C SER A 172 -0.59 -9.93 8.68
N LEU A 173 -1.62 -9.23 8.21
CA LEU A 173 -2.76 -8.87 9.05
C LEU A 173 -3.65 -10.09 9.29
N PRO A 174 -4.01 -10.43 10.54
CA PRO A 174 -4.96 -11.51 10.82
C PRO A 174 -6.32 -11.15 10.21
N PRO A 175 -7.22 -12.08 9.84
CA PRO A 175 -8.54 -11.76 9.28
C PRO A 175 -9.32 -10.71 10.11
N PRO A 176 -10.10 -9.80 9.48
CA PRO A 176 -10.87 -8.81 10.23
C PRO A 176 -11.97 -9.50 11.02
N LYS A 177 -12.28 -8.96 12.19
CA LYS A 177 -13.33 -9.51 13.08
C LYS A 177 -14.66 -8.77 13.00
N ASN A 178 -14.66 -7.56 12.43
CA ASN A 178 -15.82 -6.68 12.32
C ASN A 178 -15.65 -5.71 11.14
N TRP A 179 -16.69 -4.94 10.82
CA TRP A 179 -16.66 -3.94 9.74
C TRP A 179 -15.68 -2.79 10.01
N GLY A 180 -15.56 -2.37 11.28
CA GLY A 180 -14.58 -1.35 11.71
C GLY A 180 -13.13 -1.73 11.43
N GLU A 181 -12.78 -3.02 11.45
CA GLU A 181 -11.47 -3.51 11.01
C GLU A 181 -11.40 -3.76 9.50
N ALA A 182 -12.50 -4.19 8.89
CA ALA A 182 -12.55 -4.57 7.47
C ALA A 182 -12.46 -3.37 6.52
N ILE A 183 -13.18 -2.29 6.79
CA ILE A 183 -13.24 -1.12 5.89
C ILE A 183 -11.87 -0.42 5.78
N PRO A 184 -11.14 -0.14 6.88
CA PRO A 184 -9.78 0.39 6.77
C PRO A 184 -8.86 -0.49 5.95
N ARG A 185 -9.02 -1.82 6.00
CA ARG A 185 -8.23 -2.76 5.18
C ARG A 185 -8.57 -2.65 3.70
N LEU A 186 -9.83 -2.46 3.32
CA LEU A 186 -10.20 -2.19 1.93
C LEU A 186 -9.50 -0.91 1.43
N ARG A 187 -9.56 0.17 2.22
CA ARG A 187 -8.89 1.45 1.89
C ARG A 187 -7.37 1.35 1.84
N LEU A 188 -6.79 0.53 2.71
CA LEU A 188 -5.36 0.27 2.75
C LEU A 188 -4.91 -0.53 1.53
N ARG A 189 -5.70 -1.52 1.11
CA ARG A 189 -5.39 -2.41 -0.01
C ARG A 189 -5.53 -1.71 -1.36
N PHE A 190 -6.60 -0.94 -1.56
CA PHE A 190 -6.96 -0.44 -2.87
C PHE A 190 -6.62 1.05 -3.06
N SER A 191 -5.37 1.33 -3.45
CA SER A 191 -4.85 2.69 -3.66
C SER A 191 -5.49 3.43 -4.85
N ARG A 192 -6.04 2.70 -5.83
CA ARG A 192 -6.75 3.24 -6.99
C ARG A 192 -8.25 3.42 -6.74
N LEU A 193 -8.73 3.19 -5.53
CA LEU A 193 -10.14 3.39 -5.18
C LEU A 193 -10.28 4.46 -4.11
N GLN A 194 -11.31 5.27 -4.24
CA GLN A 194 -11.75 6.20 -3.21
C GLN A 194 -13.01 5.64 -2.56
N ILE A 195 -12.81 4.92 -1.46
CA ILE A 195 -13.89 4.27 -0.71
C ILE A 195 -14.45 5.27 0.31
N SER A 196 -15.71 5.68 0.10
CA SER A 196 -16.40 6.69 0.89
C SER A 196 -16.41 6.38 2.40
N ALA A 197 -16.40 7.42 3.22
CA ALA A 197 -16.61 7.34 4.66
C ALA A 197 -18.02 6.85 5.01
N GLU A 198 -19.01 7.19 4.18
CA GLU A 198 -20.42 6.81 4.37
C GLU A 198 -20.65 5.29 4.43
N ILE A 199 -19.75 4.51 3.84
CA ILE A 199 -19.80 3.05 3.87
C ILE A 199 -19.72 2.51 5.30
N GLU A 200 -19.02 3.20 6.20
CA GLU A 200 -18.96 2.83 7.63
C GLU A 200 -20.35 2.91 8.26
N ALA A 201 -21.03 4.05 8.12
CA ALA A 201 -22.37 4.24 8.67
C ALA A 201 -23.40 3.25 8.12
N ILE A 202 -23.22 2.79 6.87
CA ILE A 202 -24.06 1.75 6.26
C ILE A 202 -23.79 0.39 6.91
N LEU A 203 -22.52 0.00 7.02
CA LEU A 203 -22.12 -1.34 7.48
C LEU A 203 -22.14 -1.50 9.00
N ASP A 204 -22.05 -0.42 9.77
CA ASP A 204 -22.18 -0.44 11.23
C ASP A 204 -23.56 -0.96 11.69
N ARG A 205 -24.57 -0.88 10.80
CA ARG A 205 -25.92 -1.38 11.05
C ARG A 205 -26.10 -2.84 10.62
N GLU A 206 -25.07 -3.45 10.04
CA GLU A 206 -25.13 -4.79 9.47
C GLU A 206 -24.25 -5.76 10.25
N PRO A 207 -24.67 -7.04 10.40
CA PRO A 207 -23.80 -8.05 10.99
C PRO A 207 -22.54 -8.23 10.14
N TYR A 208 -21.40 -8.39 10.81
CA TYR A 208 -20.16 -8.67 10.10
C TYR A 208 -20.23 -10.02 9.38
N SER A 209 -19.82 -10.02 8.12
CA SER A 209 -19.68 -11.23 7.33
C SER A 209 -18.32 -11.27 6.65
N TYR A 210 -17.46 -12.18 7.11
CA TYR A 210 -16.15 -12.41 6.49
C TYR A 210 -16.29 -12.78 5.00
N HIS A 211 -17.34 -13.53 4.65
CA HIS A 211 -17.63 -13.87 3.26
C HIS A 211 -17.94 -12.63 2.41
N VAL A 212 -18.80 -11.71 2.89
CA VAL A 212 -19.08 -10.45 2.18
C VAL A 212 -17.80 -9.63 2.03
N PHE A 213 -16.97 -9.57 3.08
CA PHE A 213 -15.68 -8.89 3.01
C PHE A 213 -14.76 -9.49 1.93
N GLN A 214 -14.62 -10.82 1.86
CA GLN A 214 -13.83 -11.48 0.82
C GLN A 214 -14.36 -11.18 -0.58
N ARG A 215 -15.69 -11.28 -0.78
CA ARG A 215 -16.32 -10.96 -2.06
C ARG A 215 -16.14 -9.48 -2.43
N ALA A 216 -16.19 -8.57 -1.45
CA ALA A 216 -15.91 -7.17 -1.67
C ALA A 216 -14.44 -6.93 -2.06
N MET A 217 -13.49 -7.59 -1.39
CA MET A 217 -12.07 -7.55 -1.76
C MET A 217 -11.86 -7.99 -3.21
N GLU A 218 -12.50 -9.07 -3.66
CA GLU A 218 -12.39 -9.53 -5.04
C GLU A 218 -12.94 -8.50 -6.05
N LEU A 219 -14.16 -7.99 -5.80
CA LEU A 219 -14.81 -7.03 -6.71
C LEU A 219 -14.04 -5.70 -6.76
N LEU A 220 -13.62 -5.18 -5.62
CA LEU A 220 -12.79 -3.97 -5.56
C LEU A 220 -11.43 -4.22 -6.23
N GLY A 221 -10.87 -5.42 -6.12
CA GLY A 221 -9.67 -5.84 -6.84
C GLY A 221 -9.84 -5.73 -8.36
N VAL A 222 -10.99 -6.11 -8.91
CA VAL A 222 -11.27 -5.93 -10.34
C VAL A 222 -11.33 -4.45 -10.72
N LEU A 223 -11.95 -3.59 -9.92
CA LEU A 223 -11.99 -2.14 -10.18
C LEU A 223 -10.60 -1.50 -10.13
N GLN A 224 -9.73 -1.93 -9.19
CA GLN A 224 -8.35 -1.48 -9.15
C GLN A 224 -7.56 -1.95 -10.38
N GLN A 225 -7.66 -3.23 -10.74
CA GLN A 225 -7.00 -3.78 -11.93
C GLN A 225 -7.44 -3.08 -13.21
N PHE A 226 -8.72 -2.69 -13.29
CA PHE A 226 -9.22 -1.90 -14.42
C PHE A 226 -8.42 -0.60 -14.58
N LEU A 227 -8.27 0.20 -13.51
CA LEU A 227 -7.49 1.45 -13.59
C LEU A 227 -6.00 1.22 -13.78
N GLU A 228 -5.44 0.16 -13.20
CA GLU A 228 -4.02 -0.19 -13.36
C GLU A 228 -3.69 -0.69 -14.78
N SER A 229 -4.69 -1.16 -15.52
CA SER A 229 -4.51 -1.64 -16.89
C SER A 229 -4.39 -0.54 -17.93
N HIS A 230 -4.64 0.73 -17.58
CA HIS A 230 -4.45 1.84 -18.52
C HIS A 230 -2.96 2.10 -18.79
N ASP A 231 -2.66 2.60 -19.98
CA ASP A 231 -1.30 3.02 -20.33
C ASP A 231 -0.87 4.30 -19.60
N ALA A 232 0.37 4.75 -19.83
CA ALA A 232 0.92 5.96 -19.22
C ALA A 232 0.15 7.24 -19.59
N GLN A 233 -0.60 7.22 -20.69
CA GLN A 233 -1.43 8.32 -21.19
C GLN A 233 -2.89 8.20 -20.68
N GLY A 234 -3.22 7.14 -19.94
CA GLY A 234 -4.55 6.89 -19.39
C GLY A 234 -5.52 6.25 -20.39
N ASN A 235 -5.03 5.72 -21.51
CA ASN A 235 -5.87 5.05 -22.50
C ASN A 235 -6.10 3.58 -22.13
N SER A 236 -7.21 3.04 -22.61
CA SER A 236 -7.54 1.62 -22.49
C SER A 236 -6.56 0.76 -23.28
N THR A 237 -6.10 -0.33 -22.66
CA THR A 237 -5.25 -1.36 -23.29
C THR A 237 -6.06 -2.61 -23.61
N GLU A 238 -5.41 -3.61 -24.23
CA GLU A 238 -6.01 -4.94 -24.41
C GLU A 238 -6.43 -5.57 -23.07
N GLN A 239 -5.64 -5.38 -22.01
CA GLN A 239 -5.98 -5.84 -20.67
C GLN A 239 -7.22 -5.12 -20.14
N THR A 240 -7.37 -3.81 -20.40
CA THR A 240 -8.59 -3.06 -20.05
C THR A 240 -9.81 -3.69 -20.72
N GLN A 241 -9.72 -4.00 -22.02
CA GLN A 241 -10.81 -4.63 -22.76
C GLN A 241 -11.12 -6.04 -22.24
N ALA A 242 -10.11 -6.82 -21.87
CA ALA A 242 -10.28 -8.15 -21.29
C ALA A 242 -11.00 -8.09 -19.93
N ILE A 243 -10.70 -7.08 -19.09
CA ILE A 243 -11.40 -6.87 -17.82
C ILE A 243 -12.87 -6.50 -18.06
N LEU A 244 -13.12 -5.55 -18.96
CA LEU A 244 -14.49 -5.13 -19.31
C LEU A 244 -15.31 -6.31 -19.84
N SER A 245 -14.76 -7.07 -20.78
CA SER A 245 -15.45 -8.21 -21.38
C SER A 245 -15.70 -9.33 -20.37
N SER A 246 -14.78 -9.56 -19.42
CA SER A 246 -14.92 -10.64 -18.43
C SER A 246 -15.89 -10.30 -17.29
N TYR A 247 -15.90 -9.05 -16.82
CA TYR A 247 -16.55 -8.68 -15.57
C TYR A 247 -17.75 -7.75 -15.71
N PHE A 248 -17.83 -6.95 -16.78
CA PHE A 248 -18.85 -5.91 -17.00
C PHE A 248 -19.91 -6.33 -18.04
N GLN A 249 -20.33 -7.59 -18.00
CA GLN A 249 -21.35 -8.12 -18.91
C GLN A 249 -22.78 -7.84 -18.43
N ARG A 250 -23.72 -7.61 -19.37
CA ARG A 250 -25.16 -7.54 -19.06
C ARG A 250 -25.64 -8.88 -18.49
N GLY A 251 -26.53 -8.83 -17.49
CA GLY A 251 -27.11 -10.02 -16.86
C GLY A 251 -26.29 -10.58 -15.70
N ASN A 252 -25.64 -11.73 -15.90
CA ASN A 252 -24.93 -12.50 -14.86
C ASN A 252 -23.53 -11.99 -14.53
N GLY A 253 -23.07 -10.92 -15.18
CA GLY A 253 -21.80 -10.26 -14.88
C GLY A 253 -21.67 -9.84 -13.41
N LEU A 254 -20.43 -9.80 -12.94
CA LEU A 254 -20.12 -9.34 -11.58
C LEU A 254 -20.48 -7.87 -11.39
N PHE A 255 -20.32 -7.07 -12.45
CA PHE A 255 -20.74 -5.68 -12.52
C PHE A 255 -21.84 -5.48 -13.55
N SER A 256 -22.84 -4.70 -13.19
CA SER A 256 -23.84 -4.25 -14.15
C SER A 256 -24.44 -2.91 -13.74
N ASP A 257 -25.04 -2.26 -14.72
CA ASP A 257 -25.93 -1.13 -14.49
C ASP A 257 -27.27 -1.59 -13.90
N GLU A 258 -27.99 -0.67 -13.24
CA GLU A 258 -29.38 -0.89 -12.85
C GLU A 258 -30.33 -0.80 -14.05
N SER A 259 -31.50 -1.43 -13.94
CA SER A 259 -32.54 -1.32 -14.99
C SER A 259 -33.07 0.12 -15.09
N ASN A 260 -33.61 0.50 -16.25
CA ASN A 260 -34.15 1.85 -16.44
C ASN A 260 -35.29 2.16 -15.45
N GLU A 261 -36.13 1.17 -15.16
CA GLU A 261 -37.21 1.27 -14.19
C GLU A 261 -36.66 1.49 -12.77
N ASN A 262 -35.64 0.72 -12.39
CA ASN A 262 -34.99 0.88 -11.08
C ASN A 262 -34.26 2.22 -10.95
N LYS A 263 -33.62 2.70 -12.02
CA LYS A 263 -32.96 4.02 -12.03
C LYS A 263 -33.92 5.16 -11.79
N VAL A 264 -35.15 5.07 -12.31
CA VAL A 264 -36.21 6.06 -12.07
C VAL A 264 -36.77 5.90 -10.66
N LYS A 265 -37.17 4.67 -10.30
CA LYS A 265 -37.83 4.37 -9.02
C LYS A 265 -36.95 4.66 -7.80
N PHE A 266 -35.67 4.29 -7.86
CA PHE A 266 -34.72 4.40 -6.74
C PHE A 266 -33.68 5.49 -6.98
N ARG A 267 -34.01 6.51 -7.78
CA ARG A 267 -33.06 7.56 -8.17
C ARG A 267 -32.40 8.23 -6.96
N SER A 268 -33.18 8.50 -5.92
CA SER A 268 -32.72 9.19 -4.73
C SER A 268 -31.74 8.33 -3.91
N GLU A 269 -32.00 7.04 -3.83
CA GLU A 269 -31.21 6.05 -3.08
C GLU A 269 -29.95 5.63 -3.83
N LEU A 270 -29.97 5.72 -5.16
CA LEU A 270 -28.81 5.54 -6.03
C LEU A 270 -27.98 6.83 -6.21
N THR A 271 -28.32 7.90 -5.50
CA THR A 271 -27.60 9.17 -5.50
C THR A 271 -26.90 9.35 -4.15
N PHE A 272 -25.57 9.39 -4.16
CA PHE A 272 -24.72 9.39 -2.96
C PHE A 272 -23.94 10.69 -2.83
N PRO A 273 -23.52 11.09 -1.63
CA PRO A 273 -22.54 12.17 -1.46
C PRO A 273 -21.24 11.86 -2.22
N ASP A 274 -20.64 12.87 -2.84
CA ASP A 274 -19.34 12.70 -3.49
C ASP A 274 -18.23 12.63 -2.41
N PRO A 275 -17.42 11.57 -2.37
CA PRO A 275 -16.36 11.42 -1.36
C PRO A 275 -15.22 12.45 -1.46
N GLU A 276 -15.13 13.23 -2.54
CA GLU A 276 -14.18 14.37 -2.63
C GLU A 276 -14.81 15.68 -2.17
N ASN A 277 -16.13 15.82 -2.30
CA ASN A 277 -16.86 17.02 -1.95
C ASN A 277 -18.28 16.68 -1.53
N ASN A 278 -18.50 16.53 -0.22
CA ASN A 278 -19.79 16.14 0.34
C ASN A 278 -20.96 17.12 0.05
N SER A 279 -20.68 18.33 -0.46
CA SER A 279 -21.73 19.25 -0.95
C SER A 279 -22.30 18.83 -2.30
N LEU A 280 -21.57 18.01 -3.05
CA LEU A 280 -22.01 17.44 -4.32
C LEU A 280 -22.61 16.05 -4.09
N ARG A 281 -23.51 15.68 -5.01
CA ARG A 281 -24.09 14.34 -5.05
C ARG A 281 -23.88 13.72 -6.43
N ILE A 282 -23.57 12.43 -6.44
CA ILE A 282 -23.31 11.66 -7.65
C ILE A 282 -24.27 10.48 -7.77
N PHE A 283 -24.83 10.31 -8.96
CA PHE A 283 -25.74 9.21 -9.28
C PHE A 283 -24.91 8.00 -9.73
N CYS A 284 -24.98 6.90 -8.98
CA CYS A 284 -24.16 5.70 -9.19
C CYS A 284 -25.04 4.45 -9.37
N PRO A 285 -25.67 4.25 -10.54
CA PRO A 285 -26.53 3.11 -10.78
C PRO A 285 -25.76 1.81 -11.04
N TRP A 286 -24.49 1.91 -11.45
CA TRP A 286 -23.60 0.76 -11.63
C TRP A 286 -23.22 0.14 -10.29
N HIS A 287 -23.19 -1.19 -10.27
CA HIS A 287 -22.90 -1.93 -9.05
C HIS A 287 -22.21 -3.27 -9.26
N GLY A 288 -21.39 -3.65 -8.28
CA GLY A 288 -20.87 -5.01 -8.10
C GLY A 288 -21.86 -5.87 -7.31
N LYS A 289 -22.01 -7.14 -7.68
CA LYS A 289 -22.99 -8.06 -7.08
C LYS A 289 -22.34 -9.06 -6.13
N ILE A 290 -22.75 -9.03 -4.86
CA ILE A 290 -22.52 -10.11 -3.89
C ILE A 290 -23.85 -10.84 -3.72
N ARG A 291 -23.86 -12.17 -3.89
CA ARG A 291 -25.10 -12.95 -4.03
C ARG A 291 -25.66 -13.47 -2.70
N SER A 292 -24.81 -13.82 -1.74
CA SER A 292 -25.24 -14.36 -0.45
C SER A 292 -24.32 -13.89 0.68
N PRO A 293 -24.83 -13.10 1.65
CA PRO A 293 -26.07 -12.34 1.58
C PRO A 293 -26.05 -11.35 0.39
N GLN A 294 -27.23 -10.86 -0.01
CA GLN A 294 -27.33 -9.99 -1.19
C GLN A 294 -26.86 -8.57 -0.90
N TYR A 295 -25.60 -8.30 -1.24
CA TYR A 295 -24.97 -7.00 -1.09
C TYR A 295 -24.66 -6.38 -2.47
N ARG A 296 -24.50 -5.06 -2.48
CA ARG A 296 -24.14 -4.28 -3.65
C ARG A 296 -22.99 -3.34 -3.32
N ILE A 297 -22.09 -3.17 -4.28
CA ILE A 297 -21.04 -2.16 -4.23
C ILE A 297 -21.36 -1.14 -5.32
N HIS A 298 -21.86 0.05 -4.97
CA HIS A 298 -22.08 1.10 -5.98
C HIS A 298 -20.85 1.98 -6.12
N PHE A 299 -20.56 2.34 -7.36
CA PHE A 299 -19.39 3.14 -7.72
C PHE A 299 -19.69 4.04 -8.92
N LEU A 300 -18.91 5.11 -9.07
CA LEU A 300 -19.02 6.01 -10.19
C LEU A 300 -18.51 5.33 -11.46
N TRP A 301 -19.39 5.18 -12.45
CA TRP A 301 -19.08 4.51 -13.70
C TRP A 301 -19.92 5.05 -14.87
N PRO A 302 -19.35 5.15 -16.09
CA PRO A 302 -17.93 4.97 -16.40
C PRO A 302 -17.07 6.09 -15.78
N PRO A 303 -15.79 5.81 -15.46
CA PRO A 303 -14.87 6.85 -15.02
C PRO A 303 -14.66 7.89 -16.12
N ALA A 304 -14.52 9.17 -15.74
CA ALA A 304 -14.12 10.20 -16.69
C ALA A 304 -12.68 9.97 -17.18
N THR A 305 -12.36 10.48 -18.36
CA THR A 305 -11.00 10.37 -18.91
C THR A 305 -9.97 10.99 -17.97
N GLY A 306 -8.85 10.30 -17.75
CA GLY A 306 -7.76 10.78 -16.90
C GLY A 306 -7.99 10.67 -15.39
N VAL A 307 -9.09 10.08 -14.93
CA VAL A 307 -9.25 9.83 -13.47
C VAL A 307 -8.27 8.76 -13.00
N THR A 308 -7.66 9.02 -11.84
CA THR A 308 -6.68 8.13 -11.22
C THR A 308 -7.28 7.23 -10.14
N LYS A 309 -8.55 7.49 -9.76
CA LYS A 309 -9.30 6.73 -8.75
C LYS A 309 -10.77 6.54 -9.15
N ILE A 310 -11.33 5.37 -8.85
CA ILE A 310 -12.78 5.12 -8.92
C ILE A 310 -13.41 5.41 -7.57
N LYS A 311 -14.48 6.21 -7.56
CA LYS A 311 -15.27 6.53 -6.37
C LYS A 311 -16.20 5.36 -6.04
N VAL A 312 -15.99 4.72 -4.89
CA VAL A 312 -16.85 3.67 -4.35
C VAL A 312 -17.67 4.28 -3.23
N VAL A 313 -18.98 4.42 -3.47
CA VAL A 313 -19.86 5.25 -2.63
C VAL A 313 -20.79 4.43 -1.74
N TYR A 314 -20.95 3.14 -2.03
CA TYR A 314 -21.82 2.27 -1.28
C TYR A 314 -21.24 0.85 -1.21
N LEU A 315 -21.33 0.23 -0.05
CA LEU A 315 -21.22 -1.21 0.15
C LEU A 315 -22.21 -1.58 1.25
N GLY A 316 -23.20 -2.40 0.92
CA GLY A 316 -24.27 -2.75 1.84
C GLY A 316 -25.34 -3.63 1.19
N PRO A 317 -26.45 -3.93 1.88
CA PRO A 317 -27.55 -4.70 1.32
C PRO A 317 -28.09 -4.12 0.01
N LYS A 318 -28.65 -4.98 -0.85
CA LYS A 318 -29.25 -4.53 -2.12
C LYS A 318 -30.34 -3.47 -1.86
N ILE A 319 -30.12 -2.25 -2.36
CA ILE A 319 -31.03 -1.09 -2.17
C ILE A 319 -32.45 -1.40 -2.66
N THR A 320 -32.56 -2.04 -3.83
CA THR A 320 -33.84 -2.33 -4.49
C THR A 320 -34.61 -3.53 -3.89
N LYS A 321 -34.21 -4.01 -2.71
CA LYS A 321 -34.92 -5.03 -1.93
C LYS A 321 -35.70 -4.47 -0.73
N LYS A 322 -35.55 -3.18 -0.43
CA LYS A 322 -36.28 -2.52 0.63
C LYS A 322 -37.74 -2.28 0.27
#